data_AF-A0A5K1BCU0-F1
#
_entry.id   AF-A0A5K1BCU0-F1
#
_cell.length_a   1.000
_cell.length_b   1.000
_cell.length_c   1.000
_cell.angle_alpha   90.00
_cell.angle_beta   90.00
_cell.angle_gamma   90.00
#
_symmetry.space_group_name_H-M   'P 1'
#
loop_
_entity.id
_entity.type
_entity.pdbx_description
1 polymer ?
#
loop_
_entity_poly.entity_id
_entity_poly.type
_entity_poly.pdbx_seq_one_letter_code
_entity_poly.pdbx_strand_id
1 'polypeptide(L)' 'GGLIMVGDGINDAPALAAATVGIVFAQRASATAVAVADVLLLQDNIAAVPFVIAKARQTTLL' A
#
# COMPACT_ATOMS: atom_id res chain seq x y z
N GLY A 1 -4.48 -2.60 -16.67
CA GLY A 1 -4.08 -3.51 -15.57
C GLY A 1 -3.06 -2.79 -14.72
N GLY A 2 -3.04 -3.02 -13.40
CA GLY A 2 -2.12 -2.36 -12.48
C GLY A 2 -1.63 -3.34 -11.41
N LEU A 3 -0.47 -3.04 -10.83
CA LEU A 3 0.16 -3.83 -9.78
C LEU A 3 0.10 -3.05 -8.47
N ILE A 4 -0.31 -3.73 -7.40
CA ILE A 4 -0.20 -3.23 -6.03
C ILE A 4 1.06 -3.85 -5.42
N MET A 5 1.97 -3.01 -4.94
CA MET A 5 3.11 -3.44 -4.13
C MET A 5 2.78 -3.21 -2.65
N VAL A 6 3.09 -4.20 -1.82
CA VAL A 6 2.93 -4.12 -0.37
C VAL A 6 4.30 -4.36 0.26
N GLY A 7 4.76 -3.44 1.10
CA GLY A 7 6.06 -3.52 1.76
C GLY A 7 6.12 -2.67 3.02
N ASP A 8 7.28 -2.63 3.65
CA ASP A 8 7.52 -1.85 4.88
C ASP A 8 8.95 -1.29 4.95
N GLY A 9 9.90 -1.87 4.25
CA GLY A 9 11.31 -1.54 4.38
C GLY A 9 11.81 -0.46 3.42
N ILE A 10 13.00 0.07 3.75
CA ILE A 10 13.76 0.98 2.86
C ILE A 10 14.03 0.29 1.51
N ASN A 11 14.28 -1.02 1.53
CA ASN A 11 14.53 -1.82 0.32
C ASN A 11 13.29 -1.96 -0.58
N ASP A 12 12.08 -1.81 0.00
CA ASP A 12 10.84 -1.87 -0.75
C ASP A 12 10.48 -0.54 -1.40
N ALA A 13 11.07 0.57 -0.93
CA ALA A 13 10.74 1.92 -1.40
C ALA A 13 10.86 2.09 -2.93
N PRO A 14 11.90 1.57 -3.63
CA PRO A 14 11.96 1.65 -5.09
C PRO A 14 10.82 0.86 -5.77
N ALA A 15 10.45 -0.30 -5.22
CA ALA A 15 9.37 -1.12 -5.76
C ALA A 15 7.99 -0.50 -5.48
N LEU A 16 7.80 0.11 -4.30
CA LEU A 16 6.61 0.87 -3.94
C LEU A 16 6.41 2.07 -4.86
N ALA A 17 7.47 2.84 -5.12
CA ALA A 17 7.43 4.00 -6.01
C ALA A 17 7.18 3.64 -7.49
N ALA A 18 7.60 2.45 -7.93
CA ALA A 18 7.38 1.97 -9.29
C ALA A 18 6.03 1.28 -9.50
N ALA A 19 5.33 0.92 -8.41
CA ALA A 19 4.05 0.25 -8.48
C ALA A 19 2.95 1.19 -8.97
N THR A 20 1.82 0.62 -9.41
CA THR A 20 0.63 1.43 -9.70
C THR A 20 0.01 1.98 -8.42
N VAL A 21 0.10 1.22 -7.33
CA VAL A 21 -0.25 1.63 -5.97
C VAL A 21 0.72 0.97 -5.00
N GLY A 22 1.41 1.78 -4.19
CA GLY A 22 2.23 1.33 -3.06
C GLY A 22 1.45 1.35 -1.74
N ILE A 23 1.47 0.24 -1.01
CA ILE A 23 0.82 0.11 0.31
C ILE A 23 1.85 -0.25 1.37
N VAL A 24 1.80 0.42 2.52
CA VAL A 24 2.67 0.12 3.66
C VAL A 24 1.88 0.03 4.98
N PHE A 25 2.44 -0.65 5.97
CA PHE A 25 1.84 -0.77 7.31
C PHE A 25 2.51 0.18 8.30
N ALA A 26 1.73 1.05 8.94
CA ALA A 26 2.23 2.15 9.75
C ALA A 26 3.15 1.74 10.90
N GLN A 27 2.93 0.56 11.50
CA GLN A 27 3.76 0.10 12.63
C GLN A 27 5.13 -0.44 12.21
N ARG A 28 5.28 -0.91 10.97
CA ARG A 28 6.52 -1.55 10.48
C ARG A 28 7.23 -0.71 9.44
N ALA A 29 6.52 0.25 8.82
CA ALA A 29 7.04 0.99 7.70
C ALA A 29 8.13 1.96 8.11
N SER A 30 9.28 1.86 7.44
CA SER A 30 10.34 2.85 7.52
C SER A 30 9.86 4.21 7.00
N ALA A 31 10.44 5.30 7.49
CA ALA A 31 10.10 6.65 7.03
C ALA A 31 10.24 6.80 5.51
N THR A 32 11.22 6.14 4.90
CA THR A 32 11.43 6.12 3.44
C THR A 32 10.30 5.40 2.72
N ALA A 33 9.87 4.22 3.21
CA ALA A 33 8.76 3.48 2.63
C ALA A 33 7.44 4.27 2.73
N VAL A 34 7.19 4.91 3.88
CA VAL A 34 6.01 5.77 4.08
C VAL A 34 6.01 6.97 3.14
N ALA A 35 7.18 7.58 2.88
CA ALA A 35 7.28 8.77 2.03
C ALA A 35 6.93 8.52 0.55
N VAL A 36 7.05 7.28 0.07
CA VAL A 36 6.78 6.91 -1.33
C VAL A 36 5.50 6.12 -1.52
N ALA A 37 4.84 5.70 -0.44
CA ALA A 37 3.62 4.90 -0.51
C ALA A 37 2.38 5.78 -0.77
N ASP A 38 1.44 5.25 -1.53
CA ASP A 38 0.15 5.90 -1.79
C ASP A 38 -0.85 5.66 -0.66
N VAL A 39 -0.75 4.50 0.01
CA VAL A 39 -1.66 4.08 1.08
C VAL A 39 -0.89 3.65 2.31
N LEU A 40 -1.24 4.26 3.44
CA LEU A 40 -0.75 3.89 4.77
C LEU A 40 -1.83 3.13 5.55
N LEU A 41 -1.62 1.85 5.81
CA LEU A 41 -2.49 1.04 6.66
C LEU A 41 -2.10 1.18 8.13
N LEU A 42 -2.98 1.80 8.91
CA LEU A 42 -2.75 2.01 10.34
C LEU A 42 -2.82 0.70 11.15
N GLN A 43 -3.59 -0.27 10.66
CA GLN A 43 -3.63 -1.61 11.23
C GLN A 43 -2.49 -2.44 10.64
N ASP A 44 -1.68 -3.05 11.51
CA ASP A 44 -0.59 -3.95 11.13
C ASP A 44 -1.12 -5.33 10.73
N ASN A 45 -1.98 -5.37 9.71
CA ASN A 45 -2.63 -6.58 9.24
C ASN A 45 -2.83 -6.56 7.72
N ILE A 46 -2.10 -7.43 7.01
CA ILE A 46 -2.21 -7.60 5.57
C ILE A 46 -3.61 -8.04 5.11
N ALA A 47 -4.41 -8.65 6.00
CA ALA A 47 -5.79 -9.01 5.70
C ALA A 47 -6.70 -7.79 5.47
N ALA A 48 -6.23 -6.57 5.73
CA ALA A 48 -6.92 -5.33 5.36
C ALA A 48 -6.82 -5.01 3.86
N VAL A 49 -5.82 -5.53 3.13
CA VAL A 49 -5.61 -5.23 1.70
C VAL A 49 -6.81 -5.62 0.83
N PRO A 50 -7.42 -6.83 0.97
CA PRO A 50 -8.64 -7.18 0.24
C PRO A 50 -9.78 -6.18 0.46
N PHE A 51 -9.96 -5.66 1.68
CA PHE A 51 -10.97 -4.66 1.98
C PHE A 51 -10.71 -3.35 1.22
N VAL A 52 -9.47 -2.87 1.19
CA VAL A 52 -9.08 -1.65 0.44
C VAL A 52 -9.39 -1.80 -1.04
N ILE A 53 -9.02 -2.94 -1.64
CA ILE A 53 -9.28 -3.21 -3.06
C ILE A 53 -10.79 -3.27 -3.34
N ALA A 54 -11.55 -3.97 -2.49
CA ALA A 54 -12.99 -4.07 -2.63
C ALA A 54 -13.65 -2.68 -2.54
N LYS A 55 -13.21 -1.85 -1.59
CA LYS A 55 -13.74 -0.50 -1.41
C LYS A 55 -13.42 0.42 -2.59
N ALA A 56 -12.19 0.39 -3.09
CA ALA A 56 -11.80 1.15 -4.29
C ALA A 56 -12.66 0.77 -5.50
N ARG A 57 -12.91 -0.53 -5.72
CA ARG A 57 -13.80 -1.01 -6.80
C ARG A 57 -15.23 -0.52 -6.63
N GLN A 58 -15.78 -0.55 -5.41
CA GLN A 58 -17.13 -0.03 -5.13
C GLN A 58 -17.24 1.46 -5.47
N THR A 59 -16.21 2.24 -5.20
CA THR A 59 -16.19 3.68 -5.52
C THR A 59 -16.15 3.94 -7.02
N THR A 60 -15.44 3.14 -7.81
CA THR A 60 -15.38 3.30 -9.28
C THR A 60 -16.63 2.77 -9.99
N LEU A 61 -17.44 1.94 -9.32
CA LEU A 61 -18.72 1.45 -9.85
C LEU A 61 -19.88 2.42 -9.63
N LEU A 62 -19.64 3.55 -8.96
CA LEU A 62 -20.55 4.69 -8.82
C LEU A 62 -20.23 5.74 -9.89
#